data_AF-A0A1B9EPT8-F1
#
_entry.id   AF-A0A1B9EPT8-F1
#
_cell.length_a   1.000
_cell.length_b   1.000
_cell.length_c   1.000
_cell.angle_alpha   90.00
_cell.angle_beta   90.00
_cell.angle_gamma   90.00
#
_symmetry.space_group_name_H-M   'P 1'
#
loop_
_entity.id
_entity.type
_entity.pdbx_description
1 polymer ?
#
loop_
_entity_poly.entity_id
_entity_poly.type
_entity_poly.pdbx_seq_one_letter_code
_entity_poly.pdbx_strand_id
1 'polypeptide(L)'
;MTAITFLVIGGLLSGCSGGEERAESPKRGQCETLLGDENVEAAVRTTGGSDVEVGGTPQADVLAERLVREAKQWQESDLHHTSYTGCRVDAFEDDGISGTVDASVKWSALSLGMMDSPKNSRTWRQANESVYVETESGPGRSRLIAKCAVPGAIESQPSDLPLQFDVTGVTLGTELRWELLSVFARSVVEEMECEKPPVIPSSLPAVA
;
A
#
# COMPACT_ATOMS: atom_id res chain seq x y z
N MET A 1 -79.15 -7.34 -2.37
CA MET A 1 -78.56 -8.53 -1.73
C MET A 1 -77.21 -8.78 -2.34
N THR A 2 -76.23 -8.93 -1.46
CA THR A 2 -74.79 -9.06 -1.65
C THR A 2 -74.39 -10.30 -2.43
N ALA A 3 -73.37 -10.20 -3.28
CA ALA A 3 -72.53 -11.34 -3.67
C ALA A 3 -71.09 -10.84 -3.95
N ILE A 4 -70.15 -11.25 -3.10
CA ILE A 4 -68.70 -11.06 -3.19
C ILE A 4 -68.14 -12.33 -3.85
N THR A 5 -67.24 -12.23 -4.84
CA THR A 5 -66.41 -13.39 -5.23
C THR A 5 -65.08 -12.97 -5.88
N PHE A 6 -64.02 -13.13 -5.07
CA PHE A 6 -62.61 -13.48 -5.33
C PHE A 6 -61.72 -12.82 -6.40
N LEU A 7 -60.69 -12.17 -5.85
CA LEU A 7 -59.30 -11.98 -6.28
C LEU A 7 -58.66 -13.16 -7.04
N VAL A 8 -57.94 -12.85 -8.13
CA VAL A 8 -56.71 -13.54 -8.55
C VAL A 8 -55.68 -12.48 -8.97
N ILE A 9 -54.67 -12.27 -8.13
CA ILE A 9 -53.45 -11.52 -8.47
C ILE A 9 -52.51 -12.54 -9.14
N GLY A 10 -52.36 -12.43 -10.46
CA GLY A 10 -51.32 -13.12 -11.21
C GLY A 10 -50.05 -12.28 -11.22
N GLY A 11 -49.07 -12.68 -10.41
CA GLY A 11 -47.74 -12.07 -10.38
C GLY A 11 -46.89 -12.48 -11.58
N LEU A 12 -46.27 -11.48 -12.20
CA LEU A 12 -45.05 -11.63 -12.99
C LEU A 12 -44.02 -10.67 -12.40
N LEU A 13 -43.33 -11.12 -11.34
CA LEU A 13 -42.04 -10.54 -10.99
C LEU A 13 -41.04 -11.11 -12.01
N SER A 14 -40.93 -10.44 -13.16
CA SER A 14 -39.77 -10.61 -14.03
C SER A 14 -38.56 -10.08 -13.25
N GLY A 15 -37.86 -10.99 -12.58
CA GLY A 15 -36.58 -10.70 -11.96
C GLY A 15 -35.64 -10.12 -13.00
N CYS A 16 -35.16 -8.91 -12.72
CA CYS A 16 -34.03 -8.33 -13.41
C CYS A 16 -32.83 -9.25 -13.16
N SER A 17 -32.55 -10.14 -14.11
CA SER A 17 -31.21 -10.71 -14.26
C SER A 17 -30.34 -9.60 -14.85
N GLY A 18 -30.02 -8.62 -14.01
CA GLY A 18 -28.94 -7.67 -14.25
C GLY A 18 -27.66 -8.38 -13.87
N GLY A 19 -27.04 -9.06 -14.82
CA GLY A 19 -25.60 -9.27 -14.77
C GLY A 19 -24.95 -7.90 -14.91
N GLU A 20 -24.86 -7.15 -13.82
CA GLU A 20 -23.96 -6.02 -13.74
C GLU A 20 -22.56 -6.61 -13.78
N GLU A 21 -21.92 -6.57 -14.96
CA GLU A 21 -20.47 -6.45 -15.02
C GLU A 21 -20.12 -5.32 -14.04
N ARG A 22 -19.59 -5.70 -12.88
CA ARG A 22 -19.20 -4.75 -11.83
C ARG A 22 -18.21 -3.80 -12.47
N ALA A 23 -18.66 -2.58 -12.75
CA ALA A 23 -17.80 -1.53 -13.25
C ALA A 23 -16.61 -1.39 -12.30
N GLU A 24 -15.40 -1.37 -12.85
CA GLU A 24 -14.20 -1.15 -12.06
C GLU A 24 -14.37 0.12 -11.23
N SER A 25 -14.22 0.00 -9.90
CA SER A 25 -14.37 1.16 -9.03
C SER A 25 -13.26 2.18 -9.33
N PRO A 26 -13.52 3.50 -9.27
CA PRO A 26 -12.48 4.51 -9.46
C PRO A 26 -11.28 4.33 -8.53
N LYS A 27 -11.51 3.78 -7.33
CA LYS A 27 -10.45 3.48 -6.36
C LYS A 27 -9.54 2.33 -6.80
N ARG A 28 -10.07 1.35 -7.54
CA ARG A 28 -9.28 0.25 -8.10
C ARG A 28 -8.28 0.78 -9.13
N GLY A 29 -8.73 1.58 -10.09
CA GLY A 29 -7.83 2.21 -11.09
C GLY A 29 -6.76 3.12 -10.45
N GLN A 30 -7.11 3.78 -9.34
CA GLN A 30 -6.16 4.56 -8.55
C GLN A 30 -5.10 3.67 -7.85
N CYS A 31 -5.51 2.53 -7.29
CA CYS A 31 -4.56 1.55 -6.75
C CYS A 31 -3.66 0.94 -7.83
N GLU A 32 -4.20 0.66 -9.01
CA GLU A 32 -3.44 0.17 -10.17
C GLU A 32 -2.40 1.21 -10.61
N THR A 33 -2.76 2.50 -10.61
CA THR A 33 -1.80 3.59 -10.86
C THR A 33 -0.70 3.63 -9.80
N LEU A 34 -1.04 3.43 -8.52
CA LEU A 34 -0.11 3.53 -7.40
C LEU A 34 0.83 2.32 -7.27
N LEU A 35 0.32 1.11 -7.53
CA LEU A 35 0.99 -0.17 -7.25
C LEU A 35 1.40 -0.96 -8.51
N GLY A 36 0.98 -0.49 -9.70
CA GLY A 36 1.08 -1.22 -10.96
C GLY A 36 -0.17 -2.05 -11.21
N ASP A 37 -0.74 -1.92 -12.40
CA ASP A 37 -1.95 -2.61 -12.85
C ASP A 37 -1.80 -4.14 -12.82
N GLU A 38 -0.75 -4.65 -13.46
CA GLU A 38 -0.44 -6.09 -13.49
C GLU A 38 -0.25 -6.66 -12.07
N ASN A 39 0.36 -5.87 -11.17
CA ASN A 39 0.61 -6.29 -9.80
C ASN A 39 -0.69 -6.35 -8.97
N VAL A 40 -1.59 -5.37 -9.14
CA VAL A 40 -2.88 -5.35 -8.45
C VAL A 40 -3.76 -6.49 -8.95
N GLU A 41 -3.78 -6.75 -10.26
CA GLU A 41 -4.51 -7.89 -10.82
C GLU A 41 -3.97 -9.22 -10.26
N ALA A 42 -2.65 -9.40 -10.24
CA ALA A 42 -2.03 -10.59 -9.67
C ALA A 42 -2.33 -10.76 -8.17
N ALA A 43 -2.36 -9.66 -7.42
CA ALA A 43 -2.69 -9.66 -6.00
C ALA A 43 -4.14 -10.09 -5.76
N VAL A 44 -5.10 -9.51 -6.50
CA VAL A 44 -6.53 -9.88 -6.45
C VAL A 44 -6.75 -11.35 -6.82
N ARG A 45 -6.07 -11.84 -7.86
CA ARG A 45 -6.17 -13.25 -8.25
C ARG A 45 -5.64 -14.18 -7.16
N THR A 46 -4.57 -13.77 -6.47
CA THR A 46 -3.92 -14.57 -5.41
C THR A 46 -4.75 -14.61 -4.13
N THR A 47 -5.48 -13.54 -3.81
CA THR A 47 -6.36 -13.51 -2.62
C THR A 47 -7.64 -14.34 -2.80
N GLY A 48 -7.94 -14.81 -4.02
CA GLY A 48 -8.94 -15.83 -4.30
C GLY A 48 -10.40 -15.39 -4.12
N GLY A 49 -10.64 -14.13 -3.76
CA GLY A 49 -12.00 -13.61 -3.59
C GLY A 49 -12.70 -13.38 -4.93
N SER A 50 -14.02 -13.60 -4.94
CA SER A 50 -14.88 -13.32 -6.10
C SER A 50 -15.19 -11.82 -6.22
N ASP A 51 -15.11 -11.10 -5.10
CA ASP A 51 -15.32 -9.66 -4.98
C ASP A 51 -14.17 -9.00 -4.22
N VAL A 52 -13.89 -7.74 -4.54
CA VAL A 52 -12.81 -6.95 -3.96
C VAL A 52 -13.29 -5.55 -3.60
N GLU A 53 -12.92 -5.10 -2.41
CA GLU A 53 -13.04 -3.71 -1.98
C GLU A 53 -11.68 -3.03 -1.87
N VAL A 54 -11.65 -1.76 -2.28
CA VAL A 54 -10.44 -0.95 -2.28
C VAL A 54 -10.55 0.22 -1.29
N GLY A 55 -9.62 0.29 -0.35
CA GLY A 55 -9.48 1.31 0.68
C GLY A 55 -8.14 2.07 0.61
N GLY A 56 -7.96 3.03 1.51
CA GLY A 56 -6.75 3.87 1.59
C GLY A 56 -6.86 5.22 0.88
N THR A 57 -5.71 5.85 0.66
CA THR A 57 -5.55 7.08 -0.13
C THR A 57 -4.71 6.74 -1.39
N PRO A 58 -5.31 6.18 -2.44
CA PRO A 58 -4.57 5.59 -3.57
C PRO A 58 -4.10 6.66 -4.59
N GLN A 59 -3.55 7.75 -4.09
CA GLN A 59 -3.08 8.90 -4.88
C GLN A 59 -1.71 9.30 -4.32
N ALA A 60 -0.67 9.13 -5.15
CA ALA A 60 0.73 9.30 -4.73
C ALA A 60 1.03 10.74 -4.30
N ASP A 61 0.52 11.72 -5.04
CA ASP A 61 0.61 13.15 -4.75
C ASP A 61 -0.01 13.49 -3.38
N VAL A 62 -1.21 12.98 -3.10
CA VAL A 62 -1.89 13.21 -1.82
C VAL A 62 -1.14 12.57 -0.65
N LEU A 63 -0.52 11.40 -0.85
CA LEU A 63 0.34 10.77 0.16
C LEU A 63 1.61 11.60 0.39
N ALA A 64 2.26 12.03 -0.69
CA ALA A 64 3.47 12.83 -0.63
C ALA A 64 3.24 14.18 0.06
N GLU A 65 2.15 14.88 -0.25
CA GLU A 65 1.76 16.13 0.43
C GLU A 65 1.64 15.96 1.95
N ARG A 66 1.06 14.84 2.41
CA ARG A 66 0.93 14.54 3.84
C ARG A 66 2.28 14.27 4.48
N LEU A 67 3.11 13.45 3.85
CA LEU A 67 4.46 13.12 4.32
C LEU A 67 5.36 14.36 4.38
N VAL A 68 5.33 15.21 3.35
CA VAL A 68 6.08 16.48 3.29
C VAL A 68 5.65 17.43 4.40
N ARG A 69 4.34 17.54 4.65
CA ARG A 69 3.81 18.36 5.75
C ARG A 69 4.30 17.85 7.10
N GLU A 70 4.25 16.54 7.31
CA GLU A 70 4.72 15.90 8.54
C GLU A 70 6.21 16.15 8.76
N ALA A 71 7.05 15.95 7.73
CA ALA A 71 8.49 16.22 7.83
C ALA A 71 8.83 17.67 8.18
N LYS A 72 8.08 18.65 7.65
CA LYS A 72 8.26 20.08 7.95
C LYS A 72 7.83 20.48 9.35
N GLN A 73 6.92 19.72 9.97
CA GLN A 73 6.40 19.99 11.31
C GLN A 73 7.08 19.17 12.39
N TRP A 74 7.76 18.09 12.00
CA TRP A 74 8.43 17.19 12.91
C TRP A 74 9.57 17.87 13.68
N GLN A 75 9.75 17.42 14.92
CA GLN A 75 10.82 17.82 15.81
C GLN A 75 11.42 16.54 16.42
N GLU A 76 12.68 16.58 16.85
CA GLU A 76 13.40 15.39 17.35
C GLU A 76 12.71 14.68 18.53
N SER A 77 11.95 15.41 19.33
CA SER A 77 11.17 14.85 20.45
C SER A 77 9.85 14.20 20.04
N ASP A 78 9.45 14.32 18.77
CA ASP A 78 8.20 13.78 18.25
C ASP A 78 8.36 12.29 17.92
N LEU A 79 7.63 11.47 18.67
CA LEU A 79 7.59 10.02 18.55
C LEU A 79 6.43 9.53 17.66
N HIS A 80 5.61 10.44 17.14
CA HIS A 80 4.52 10.11 16.25
C HIS A 80 5.05 9.93 14.83
N HIS A 81 4.89 8.71 14.32
CA HIS A 81 5.20 8.36 12.94
C HIS A 81 3.91 7.87 12.28
N THR A 82 3.17 8.80 11.66
CA THR A 82 1.83 8.48 11.13
C THR A 82 1.97 7.52 9.96
N SER A 83 1.22 6.42 10.01
CA SER A 83 1.16 5.46 8.91
C SER A 83 0.02 5.81 7.97
N TYR A 84 0.35 6.07 6.71
CA TYR A 84 -0.62 6.33 5.66
C TYR A 84 -0.78 5.08 4.80
N THR A 85 -1.99 4.50 4.80
CA THR A 85 -2.35 3.45 3.85
C THR A 85 -2.56 4.09 2.48
N GLY A 86 -1.70 3.75 1.53
CA GLY A 86 -1.84 4.16 0.14
C GLY A 86 -2.95 3.36 -0.53
N CYS A 87 -2.81 2.04 -0.53
CA CYS A 87 -3.80 1.15 -1.10
C CYS A 87 -4.01 -0.06 -0.19
N ARG A 88 -5.28 -0.38 0.07
CA ARG A 88 -5.68 -1.63 0.71
C ARG A 88 -6.69 -2.34 -0.18
N VAL A 89 -6.43 -3.60 -0.46
CA VAL A 89 -7.27 -4.50 -1.26
C VAL A 89 -7.75 -5.59 -0.33
N ASP A 90 -9.04 -5.57 0.01
CA ASP A 90 -9.70 -6.65 0.74
C ASP A 90 -10.47 -7.50 -0.26
N ALA A 91 -10.18 -8.79 -0.30
CA ALA A 91 -10.88 -9.77 -1.13
C ALA A 91 -11.83 -10.58 -0.26
N PHE A 92 -12.97 -10.92 -0.83
CA PHE A 92 -14.07 -11.55 -0.11
C PHE A 92 -14.43 -12.91 -0.70
N GLU A 93 -14.70 -13.87 0.19
CA GLU A 93 -15.33 -15.15 -0.11
C GLU A 93 -16.55 -15.27 0.81
N ASP A 94 -17.72 -15.50 0.20
CA ASP A 94 -19.02 -15.34 0.87
C ASP A 94 -19.13 -13.96 1.57
N ASP A 95 -19.46 -13.92 2.87
CA ASP A 95 -19.57 -12.69 3.67
C ASP A 95 -18.26 -12.35 4.42
N GLY A 96 -17.16 -13.08 4.15
CA GLY A 96 -15.89 -12.98 4.88
C GLY A 96 -14.73 -12.45 4.04
N ILE A 97 -13.76 -11.79 4.68
CA ILE A 97 -12.49 -11.43 4.04
C ILE A 97 -11.65 -12.70 3.86
N SER A 98 -11.40 -13.08 2.61
CA SER A 98 -10.54 -14.21 2.23
C SER A 98 -9.06 -13.82 2.20
N GLY A 99 -8.76 -12.54 1.94
CA GLY A 99 -7.39 -12.02 1.91
C GLY A 99 -7.33 -10.51 1.95
N THR A 100 -6.25 -9.97 2.51
CA THR A 100 -5.96 -8.54 2.54
C THR A 100 -4.56 -8.28 2.01
N VAL A 101 -4.44 -7.30 1.14
CA VAL A 101 -3.19 -6.69 0.72
C VAL A 101 -3.19 -5.23 1.15
N ASP A 102 -2.16 -4.79 1.87
CA ASP A 102 -2.05 -3.41 2.34
C ASP A 102 -0.65 -2.86 1.99
N ALA A 103 -0.63 -1.72 1.30
CA ALA A 103 0.55 -0.94 1.01
C ALA A 103 0.48 0.38 1.81
N SER A 104 1.49 0.62 2.65
CA SER A 104 1.53 1.77 3.54
C SER A 104 2.92 2.40 3.65
N VAL A 105 2.94 3.71 3.90
CA VAL A 105 4.14 4.54 4.01
C VAL A 105 4.09 5.38 5.27
N LYS A 106 5.25 5.61 5.88
CA LYS A 106 5.44 6.49 7.03
C LYS A 106 6.87 7.00 7.12
N TRP A 107 7.11 7.96 8.00
CA TRP A 107 8.46 8.21 8.49
C TRP A 107 8.93 7.08 9.41
N SER A 108 10.15 6.61 9.23
CA SER A 108 10.75 5.51 9.99
C SER A 108 11.12 5.96 11.40
N ALA A 109 10.85 5.12 12.40
CA ALA A 109 11.43 5.28 13.74
C ALA A 109 12.90 4.84 13.80
N LEU A 110 13.39 4.16 12.76
CA LEU A 110 14.78 3.77 12.62
C LEU A 110 15.53 4.83 11.80
N SER A 111 16.59 5.39 12.38
CA SER A 111 17.53 6.24 11.65
C SER A 111 18.43 5.41 10.74
N LEU A 112 19.00 6.02 9.71
CA LEU A 112 19.93 5.35 8.80
C LEU A 112 21.17 4.84 9.54
N GLY A 113 21.67 5.61 10.53
CA GLY A 113 22.81 5.18 11.35
C GLY A 113 22.53 3.94 12.21
N MET A 114 21.26 3.61 12.48
CA MET A 114 20.91 2.38 13.17
C MET A 114 21.02 1.13 12.27
N MET A 115 21.03 1.27 10.95
CA MET A 115 21.08 0.14 10.01
C MET A 115 22.37 -0.66 10.13
N ASP A 116 23.48 0.01 10.44
CA ASP A 116 24.79 -0.62 10.59
C ASP A 116 25.00 -1.30 11.95
N SER A 117 24.07 -1.09 12.90
CA SER A 117 24.17 -1.74 14.22
C SER A 117 24.12 -3.27 14.08
N PRO A 118 24.86 -4.05 14.90
CA PRO A 118 24.86 -5.52 14.81
C PRO A 118 23.48 -6.17 14.94
N LYS A 119 22.52 -5.47 15.55
CA LYS A 119 21.13 -5.92 15.68
C LYS A 119 20.39 -5.79 14.35
N ASN A 120 20.47 -4.62 13.71
CA ASN A 120 19.71 -4.33 12.49
C ASN A 120 20.40 -4.87 11.25
N SER A 121 21.73 -4.93 11.21
CA SER A 121 22.48 -5.48 10.08
C SER A 121 22.30 -6.98 9.87
N ARG A 122 21.57 -7.68 10.76
CA ARG A 122 21.12 -9.07 10.53
C ARG A 122 19.89 -9.13 9.65
N THR A 123 18.93 -8.23 9.85
CA THR A 123 17.62 -8.23 9.20
C THR A 123 17.51 -7.24 8.06
N TRP A 124 18.35 -6.21 8.04
CA TRP A 124 18.39 -5.18 7.01
C TRP A 124 19.62 -5.34 6.12
N ARG A 125 19.41 -5.22 4.80
CA ARG A 125 20.47 -5.20 3.79
C ARG A 125 20.39 -3.91 3.00
N GLN A 126 21.54 -3.32 2.75
CA GLN A 126 21.63 -2.19 1.84
C GLN A 126 21.40 -2.67 0.41
N ALA A 127 20.40 -2.11 -0.27
CA ALA A 127 20.12 -2.39 -1.68
C ALA A 127 20.88 -1.42 -2.60
N ASN A 128 21.09 -0.18 -2.15
CA ASN A 128 21.99 0.82 -2.76
C ASN A 128 22.30 1.94 -1.74
N GLU A 129 22.96 3.02 -2.17
CA GLU A 129 23.36 4.13 -1.28
C GLU A 129 22.21 4.81 -0.52
N SER A 130 20.96 4.69 -0.99
CA SER A 130 19.80 5.39 -0.44
C SER A 130 18.68 4.46 0.04
N VAL A 131 18.82 3.14 -0.10
CA VAL A 131 17.75 2.16 0.16
C VAL A 131 18.27 0.96 0.94
N TYR A 132 17.53 0.60 1.98
CA TYR A 132 17.70 -0.62 2.76
C TYR A 132 16.43 -1.48 2.67
N VAL A 133 16.58 -2.80 2.61
CA VAL A 133 15.47 -3.76 2.58
C VAL A 133 15.53 -4.70 3.77
N GLU A 134 14.37 -5.06 4.32
CA GLU A 134 14.26 -6.02 5.41
C GLU A 134 14.17 -7.46 4.85
N THR A 135 15.30 -8.19 4.87
CA THR A 135 15.41 -9.53 4.28
C THR A 135 14.80 -10.64 5.13
N GLU A 136 14.63 -10.39 6.43
CA GLU A 136 13.98 -11.30 7.37
C GLU A 136 12.67 -10.68 7.89
N SER A 137 11.84 -10.23 6.96
CA SER A 137 10.49 -9.75 7.29
C SER A 137 9.65 -10.92 7.81
N GLY A 138 8.84 -10.67 8.86
CA GLY A 138 7.86 -11.65 9.34
C GLY A 138 6.92 -12.14 8.22
N PRO A 139 6.19 -13.25 8.43
CA PRO A 139 5.36 -13.84 7.38
C PRO A 139 4.38 -12.83 6.79
N GLY A 140 4.28 -12.81 5.45
CA GLY A 140 3.36 -11.94 4.74
C GLY A 140 3.74 -10.46 4.72
N ARG A 141 4.93 -10.05 5.17
CA ARG A 141 5.44 -8.66 5.04
C ARG A 141 6.67 -8.54 4.14
N SER A 142 6.75 -7.45 3.37
CA SER A 142 7.97 -6.93 2.74
C SER A 142 8.12 -5.47 3.13
N ARG A 143 9.35 -5.02 3.38
CA ARG A 143 9.63 -3.66 3.86
C ARG A 143 10.92 -3.10 3.29
N LEU A 144 10.93 -1.81 3.01
CA LEU A 144 12.13 -1.05 2.71
C LEU A 144 12.16 0.29 3.47
N ILE A 145 13.37 0.81 3.64
CA ILE A 145 13.65 2.15 4.14
C ILE A 145 14.40 2.91 3.05
N ALA A 146 13.96 4.14 2.76
CA ALA A 146 14.54 5.00 1.75
C ALA A 146 14.90 6.37 2.33
N LYS A 147 16.10 6.86 2.02
CA LYS A 147 16.52 8.21 2.41
C LYS A 147 15.75 9.24 1.59
N CYS A 148 15.03 10.15 2.25
CA CYS A 148 14.43 11.32 1.60
C CYS A 148 14.68 12.54 2.47
N ALA A 149 15.25 13.60 1.88
CA ALA A 149 15.45 14.89 2.53
C ALA A 149 14.38 15.86 2.02
N VAL A 150 13.44 16.27 2.88
CA VAL A 150 12.35 17.18 2.48
C VAL A 150 12.84 18.64 2.59
N PRO A 151 12.79 19.45 1.52
CA PRO A 151 13.17 20.85 1.58
C PRO A 151 12.37 21.61 2.64
N GLY A 152 13.07 22.29 3.54
CA GLY A 152 12.47 23.05 4.65
C GLY A 152 12.05 22.21 5.87
N ALA A 153 12.35 20.91 5.89
CA ALA A 153 12.38 20.13 7.12
C ALA A 153 13.64 20.46 7.95
N ILE A 154 13.71 19.93 9.18
CA ILE A 154 14.88 20.15 10.04
C ILE A 154 16.12 19.42 9.49
N GLU A 155 17.32 19.96 9.77
CA GLU A 155 18.58 19.48 9.17
C GLU A 155 18.87 17.98 9.44
N SER A 156 18.42 17.45 10.57
CA SER A 156 18.68 16.06 10.96
C SER A 156 17.70 15.05 10.34
N GLN A 157 16.59 15.51 9.74
CA GLN A 157 15.56 14.67 9.15
C GLN A 157 16.10 13.61 8.18
N PRO A 158 17.05 13.89 7.26
CA PRO A 158 17.50 12.90 6.27
C PRO A 158 18.23 11.69 6.87
N SER A 159 18.82 11.83 8.06
CA SER A 159 19.45 10.71 8.78
C SER A 159 18.50 10.08 9.78
N ASP A 160 17.68 10.89 10.43
CA ASP A 160 16.91 10.49 11.62
C ASP A 160 15.51 9.96 11.27
N LEU A 161 14.96 10.43 10.16
CA LEU A 161 13.64 10.08 9.65
C LEU A 161 13.69 9.71 8.16
N PRO A 162 14.26 8.57 7.79
CA PRO A 162 14.07 8.07 6.44
C PRO A 162 12.62 7.61 6.24
N LEU A 163 12.15 7.53 4.98
CA LEU A 163 10.85 6.94 4.67
C LEU A 163 10.89 5.43 4.91
N GLN A 164 9.79 4.87 5.42
CA GLN A 164 9.55 3.45 5.53
C GLN A 164 8.32 3.08 4.71
N PHE A 165 8.48 2.07 3.86
CA PHE A 165 7.41 1.50 3.06
C PHE A 165 7.20 0.05 3.46
N ASP A 166 5.94 -0.34 3.60
CA ASP A 166 5.50 -1.67 3.94
C ASP A 166 4.49 -2.17 2.89
N VAL A 167 4.64 -3.42 2.47
CA VAL A 167 3.57 -4.19 1.82
C VAL A 167 3.30 -5.42 2.67
N THR A 168 2.02 -5.62 3.02
CA THR A 168 1.56 -6.82 3.71
C THR A 168 0.53 -7.57 2.89
N GLY A 169 0.54 -8.89 3.00
CA GLY A 169 -0.37 -9.80 2.33
C GLY A 169 0.06 -11.24 2.58
N VAL A 170 -0.55 -11.91 3.55
CA VAL A 170 -0.18 -13.29 3.95
C VAL A 170 -0.40 -14.32 2.86
N THR A 171 -1.36 -14.08 1.97
CA THR A 171 -1.64 -14.94 0.82
C THR A 171 -0.70 -14.69 -0.35
N LEU A 172 0.02 -13.56 -0.36
CA LEU A 172 0.88 -13.17 -1.48
C LEU A 172 2.23 -13.91 -1.45
N GLY A 173 2.66 -14.38 -2.62
CA GLY A 173 4.03 -14.81 -2.85
C GLY A 173 5.04 -13.69 -2.54
N THR A 174 6.24 -14.07 -2.11
CA THR A 174 7.29 -13.10 -1.74
C THR A 174 7.70 -12.20 -2.90
N GLU A 175 7.77 -12.73 -4.12
CA GLU A 175 8.13 -11.98 -5.33
C GLU A 175 7.13 -10.85 -5.60
N LEU A 176 5.84 -11.19 -5.71
CA LEU A 176 4.78 -10.20 -5.92
C LEU A 176 4.73 -9.14 -4.82
N ARG A 177 4.99 -9.51 -3.55
CA ARG A 177 5.09 -8.51 -2.46
C ARG A 177 6.24 -7.52 -2.66
N TRP A 178 7.38 -7.98 -3.18
CA TRP A 178 8.51 -7.10 -3.48
C TRP A 178 8.27 -6.23 -4.72
N GLU A 179 7.59 -6.75 -5.74
CA GLU A 179 7.19 -5.98 -6.93
C GLU A 179 6.23 -4.86 -6.54
N LEU A 180 5.16 -5.19 -5.80
CA LEU A 180 4.22 -4.20 -5.23
C LEU A 180 4.95 -3.13 -4.41
N LEU A 181 5.88 -3.53 -3.56
CA LEU A 181 6.63 -2.61 -2.71
C LEU A 181 7.54 -1.68 -3.53
N SER A 182 8.24 -2.22 -4.54
CA SER A 182 9.12 -1.45 -5.40
C SER A 182 8.34 -0.38 -6.17
N VAL A 183 7.23 -0.77 -6.81
CA VAL A 183 6.39 0.16 -7.56
C VAL A 183 5.79 1.21 -6.63
N PHE A 184 5.21 0.80 -5.50
CA PHE A 184 4.63 1.73 -4.53
C PHE A 184 5.63 2.77 -4.03
N ALA A 185 6.83 2.33 -3.63
CA ALA A 185 7.86 3.22 -3.13
C ALA A 185 8.33 4.21 -4.21
N ARG A 186 8.44 3.77 -5.47
CA ARG A 186 8.75 4.66 -6.61
C ARG A 186 7.68 5.71 -6.81
N SER A 187 6.42 5.29 -6.91
CA SER A 187 5.27 6.18 -7.15
C SER A 187 5.20 7.30 -6.10
N VAL A 188 5.41 6.97 -4.83
CA VAL A 188 5.40 8.00 -3.76
C VAL A 188 6.66 8.86 -3.80
N VAL A 189 7.85 8.28 -3.96
CA VAL A 189 9.11 9.03 -3.97
C VAL A 189 9.19 10.03 -5.13
N GLU A 190 8.64 9.68 -6.29
CA GLU A 190 8.57 10.56 -7.47
C GLU A 190 7.81 11.86 -7.16
N GLU A 191 6.82 11.82 -6.25
CA GLU A 191 6.01 12.96 -5.82
C GLU A 191 6.56 13.70 -4.59
N MET A 192 7.52 13.12 -3.85
CA MET A 192 8.01 13.68 -2.58
C MET A 192 8.91 14.91 -2.72
N GLU A 193 9.42 15.19 -3.92
CA GLU A 193 10.36 16.29 -4.20
C GLU A 193 11.57 16.33 -3.24
N CYS A 194 12.10 15.17 -2.85
CA CYS A 194 13.27 15.10 -1.97
C CYS A 194 14.47 15.84 -2.62
N GLU A 195 15.29 16.55 -1.85
CA GLU A 195 16.46 17.30 -2.38
C GLU A 195 17.40 16.42 -3.22
N LYS A 196 17.55 15.16 -2.81
CA LYS A 196 18.18 14.08 -3.57
C LYS A 196 17.23 12.90 -3.53
N PRO A 197 16.41 12.68 -4.57
CA PRO A 197 15.46 11.58 -4.60
C PRO A 197 16.18 10.23 -4.47
N PRO A 198 15.75 9.33 -3.56
CA PRO A 198 16.32 8.00 -3.46
C PRO A 198 16.04 7.20 -4.72
N VAL A 199 17.05 6.51 -5.23
CA VAL A 199 16.88 5.57 -6.35
C VAL A 199 16.27 4.28 -5.80
N ILE A 200 14.97 4.08 -5.98
CA ILE A 200 14.31 2.81 -5.60
C ILE A 200 14.57 1.76 -6.68
N PRO A 201 15.22 0.61 -6.36
CA PRO A 201 15.44 -0.45 -7.35
C PRO A 201 14.14 -1.00 -7.91
N SER A 202 14.08 -1.23 -9.22
CA SER A 202 12.93 -1.84 -9.91
C SER A 202 12.69 -3.31 -9.57
N SER A 203 13.67 -3.97 -8.96
CA SER A 203 13.59 -5.37 -8.52
C SER A 203 14.15 -5.47 -7.10
N LEU A 204 13.37 -6.04 -6.19
CA LEU A 204 13.73 -6.25 -4.79
C LEU A 204 13.58 -7.72 -4.38
N PRO A 205 14.41 -8.22 -3.44
CA PRO A 205 15.65 -7.60 -2.97
C PRO A 205 16.66 -7.49 -4.13
N ALA A 206 17.42 -6.40 -4.19
CA ALA A 206 18.43 -6.24 -5.24
C ALA A 206 19.47 -7.37 -5.09
N VAL A 207 19.75 -8.08 -6.19
CA VAL A 207 20.85 -9.03 -6.23
C VAL A 207 22.14 -8.21 -6.26
N ALA A 208 22.96 -8.36 -5.22
CA ALA A 208 24.28 -7.72 -5.13
C ALA A 208 25.26 -8.27 -6.17
#